data_AF-A0A387BEQ6-F1
#
_entry.id   AF-A0A387BEQ6-F1
#
_cell.length_a   1.000
_cell.length_b   1.000
_cell.length_c   1.000
_cell.angle_alpha   90.00
_cell.angle_beta   90.00
_cell.angle_gamma   90.00
#
_symmetry.space_group_name_H-M   'P 1'
#
loop_
_entity.id
_entity.type
_entity.pdbx_description
1 polymer ?
#
loop_
_entity_poly.entity_id
_entity_poly.type
_entity_poly.pdbx_seq_one_letter_code
_entity_poly.pdbx_strand_id
1 'polypeptide(L)'
;MINHFGIAVKDCMRSKKFYDAALKPLGYKIHRTGTRETGYTDGISQDPFGDFCFFEGEPYPFHYAFEVKSNEAVDEFYKEAIENGGVDNGAPGYRKDYHENYYAAFIIDPDGYRIEAVCHNGQEHGLDRNFLTEIK
;
A
#
# COMPACT_ATOMS: atom_id res chain seq x y z
N MET A 1 12.42 -5.08 -11.51
CA MET A 1 11.55 -6.20 -11.11
C MET A 1 12.05 -6.73 -9.78
N ILE A 2 11.24 -6.60 -8.73
CA ILE A 2 11.48 -7.19 -7.40
C ILE A 2 10.63 -8.45 -7.35
N ASN A 3 11.16 -9.57 -6.84
CA ASN A 3 10.40 -10.83 -6.77
C ASN A 3 9.58 -10.96 -5.48
N HIS A 4 10.21 -10.65 -4.35
CA HIS A 4 9.57 -10.57 -3.04
C HIS A 4 10.46 -9.72 -2.12
N PHE A 5 9.91 -9.29 -1.00
CA PHE A 5 10.70 -8.72 0.10
C PHE A 5 10.05 -8.99 1.45
N GLY A 6 10.86 -8.95 2.50
CA GLY A 6 10.46 -9.19 3.86
C GLY A 6 10.86 -8.05 4.80
N ILE A 7 10.02 -7.76 5.78
CA ILE A 7 10.33 -6.81 6.86
C ILE A 7 10.27 -7.47 8.24
N ALA A 8 10.87 -6.83 9.24
CA ALA A 8 10.72 -7.22 10.64
C ALA A 8 9.68 -6.34 11.30
N VAL A 9 8.79 -6.93 12.10
CA VAL A 9 7.73 -6.22 12.86
C VAL A 9 7.80 -6.59 14.33
N LYS A 10 7.43 -5.67 15.24
CA LYS A 10 7.48 -5.98 16.69
C LYS A 10 6.40 -6.95 17.14
N ASP A 11 5.24 -6.91 16.48
CA ASP A 11 4.06 -7.71 16.83
C ASP A 11 3.38 -8.16 15.53
N CYS A 12 3.48 -9.46 15.22
CA CYS A 12 2.95 -10.00 13.97
C CYS A 12 1.42 -9.90 13.89
N MET A 13 0.71 -10.00 15.01
CA MET A 13 -0.75 -9.95 15.02
C MET A 13 -1.26 -8.53 14.79
N ARG A 14 -0.62 -7.53 15.40
CA ARG A 14 -0.88 -6.11 15.16
C ARG A 14 -0.60 -5.74 13.71
N SER A 15 0.56 -6.11 13.19
CA SER A 15 0.95 -5.79 11.82
C SER A 15 0.07 -6.54 10.81
N LYS A 16 -0.32 -7.77 11.10
CA LYS A 16 -1.32 -8.50 10.31
C LYS A 16 -2.65 -7.78 10.20
N LYS A 17 -3.21 -7.29 11.32
CA LYS A 17 -4.47 -6.54 11.28
C LYS A 17 -4.34 -5.30 10.38
N PHE A 18 -3.24 -4.58 10.49
CA PHE A 18 -2.95 -3.41 9.66
C PHE A 18 -2.81 -3.77 8.17
N TYR A 19 -1.95 -4.72 7.83
CA TYR A 19 -1.68 -5.10 6.44
C TYR A 19 -2.84 -5.84 5.78
N ASP A 20 -3.66 -6.58 6.53
CA ASP A 20 -4.91 -7.17 6.01
C ASP A 20 -5.86 -6.08 5.49
N ALA A 21 -5.96 -4.95 6.20
CA ALA A 21 -6.82 -3.85 5.79
C ALA A 21 -6.18 -3.04 4.66
N ALA A 22 -4.93 -2.60 4.83
CA ALA A 22 -4.24 -1.73 3.88
C ALA A 22 -4.04 -2.38 2.51
N LEU A 23 -3.70 -3.68 2.46
CA LEU A 23 -3.36 -4.34 1.19
C LEU A 23 -4.58 -4.91 0.44
N LYS A 24 -5.74 -5.05 1.10
CA LYS A 24 -6.96 -5.60 0.48
C LYS A 24 -7.44 -4.79 -0.73
N PRO A 25 -7.51 -3.44 -0.70
CA PRO A 25 -7.83 -2.63 -1.88
C PRO A 25 -6.85 -2.82 -3.04
N LEU A 26 -5.61 -3.21 -2.74
CA LEU A 26 -4.58 -3.46 -3.75
C LEU A 26 -4.68 -4.86 -4.38
N GLY A 27 -5.65 -5.67 -3.96
CA GLY A 27 -5.89 -7.02 -4.47
C GLY A 27 -5.03 -8.10 -3.82
N TYR A 28 -4.18 -7.74 -2.85
CA TYR A 28 -3.36 -8.70 -2.12
C TYR A 28 -4.21 -9.56 -1.19
N LYS A 29 -3.77 -10.80 -1.02
CA LYS A 29 -4.40 -11.80 -0.14
C LYS A 29 -3.33 -12.47 0.71
N ILE A 30 -3.74 -13.01 1.85
CA ILE A 30 -2.86 -13.84 2.68
C ILE A 30 -2.41 -15.04 1.84
N HIS A 31 -1.10 -15.16 1.65
CA HIS A 31 -0.45 -16.33 1.06
C HIS A 31 -0.17 -17.36 2.16
N ARG A 32 0.38 -16.89 3.29
CA ARG A 32 0.76 -17.69 4.44
C ARG A 32 0.59 -16.87 5.71
N THR A 33 0.20 -17.51 6.81
CA THR A 33 0.15 -16.84 8.12
C THR A 33 0.48 -17.84 9.22
N GLY A 34 1.21 -17.36 10.21
CA GLY A 34 1.59 -18.06 11.43
C GLY A 34 1.51 -17.11 12.62
N THR A 35 1.98 -17.56 13.77
CA THR A 35 1.96 -16.71 14.99
C THR A 35 3.04 -15.65 14.97
N ARG A 36 4.13 -15.83 14.21
CA ARG A 36 5.29 -14.94 14.19
C ARG A 36 5.65 -14.47 12.79
N GLU A 37 4.80 -14.76 11.80
CA GLU A 37 5.02 -14.43 10.41
C GLU A 37 3.71 -14.31 9.64
N THR A 38 3.67 -13.44 8.64
CA THR A 38 2.58 -13.42 7.65
C THR A 38 3.13 -12.97 6.30
N GLY A 39 2.61 -13.58 5.24
CA GLY A 39 2.97 -13.32 3.85
C GLY A 39 1.73 -13.06 3.01
N TYR A 40 1.85 -12.15 2.07
CA TYR A 40 0.80 -11.69 1.16
C TYR A 40 1.23 -11.88 -0.29
N THR A 41 0.25 -12.14 -1.15
CA THR A 41 0.47 -12.23 -2.59
C THR A 41 -0.60 -11.52 -3.40
N ASP A 42 -0.21 -11.02 -4.56
CA ASP A 42 -1.12 -10.51 -5.61
C ASP A 42 -1.74 -11.65 -6.45
N GLY A 43 -1.33 -12.90 -6.22
CA GLY A 43 -1.77 -14.10 -6.93
C GLY A 43 -0.84 -14.57 -8.06
N ILE A 44 0.29 -13.88 -8.29
CA ILE A 44 1.28 -14.22 -9.30
C ILE A 44 2.53 -14.86 -8.68
N SER A 45 2.93 -14.44 -7.48
CA SER A 45 4.15 -14.93 -6.84
C SER A 45 4.15 -16.43 -6.57
N GLN A 46 5.34 -17.03 -6.73
CA GLN A 46 5.64 -18.42 -6.37
C GLN A 46 6.57 -18.52 -5.16
N ASP A 47 6.92 -17.39 -4.53
CA ASP A 47 7.73 -17.40 -3.32
C ASP A 47 6.95 -18.06 -2.15
N PRO A 48 7.61 -18.86 -1.28
CA PRO A 48 6.92 -19.53 -0.17
C PRO A 48 6.18 -18.61 0.82
N PHE A 49 6.49 -17.31 0.82
CA PHE A 49 5.82 -16.30 1.63
C PHE A 49 5.09 -15.22 0.79
N GLY A 50 5.06 -15.35 -0.53
CA GLY A 50 4.42 -14.39 -1.43
C GLY A 50 5.30 -13.17 -1.76
N ASP A 51 4.69 -12.14 -2.34
CA ASP A 51 5.34 -10.91 -2.80
C ASP A 51 5.85 -10.03 -1.65
N PHE A 52 5.10 -9.99 -0.55
CA PHE A 52 5.43 -9.20 0.64
C PHE A 52 5.20 -10.03 1.88
N CYS A 53 6.19 -10.10 2.76
CA CYS A 53 6.04 -10.78 4.04
C CYS A 53 6.65 -10.01 5.20
N PHE A 54 6.28 -10.41 6.41
CA PHE A 54 6.91 -9.94 7.61
C PHE A 54 7.05 -11.04 8.66
N PHE A 55 8.06 -10.87 9.51
CA PHE A 55 8.42 -11.77 10.59
C PHE A 55 8.58 -10.96 11.89
N GLU A 56 8.27 -11.56 13.04
CA GLU A 56 8.54 -10.91 14.31
C GLU A 56 10.04 -10.72 14.53
N GLY A 57 10.44 -9.49 14.85
CA GLY A 57 11.82 -9.10 15.10
C GLY A 57 11.95 -7.60 15.38
N GLU A 58 13.18 -7.08 15.29
CA GLU A 58 13.43 -5.65 15.44
C GLU A 58 13.24 -4.92 14.10
N PRO A 59 12.28 -3.98 13.98
CA PRO A 59 12.07 -3.23 12.76
C PRO A 59 13.29 -2.40 12.37
N TYR A 60 13.51 -2.32 11.06
CA TYR A 60 14.44 -1.37 10.45
C TYR A 60 13.66 -0.55 9.42
N PRO A 61 13.02 0.56 9.83
CA PRO A 61 12.10 1.27 8.96
C PRO A 61 12.77 1.89 7.73
N PHE A 62 12.23 1.58 6.56
CA PHE A 62 12.56 2.20 5.28
C PHE A 62 11.28 2.48 4.49
N HIS A 63 11.43 3.00 3.27
CA HIS A 63 10.32 3.31 2.38
C HIS A 63 10.17 2.29 1.27
N TYR A 64 8.94 1.86 0.99
CA TYR A 64 8.58 1.03 -0.15
C TYR A 64 7.18 1.36 -0.65
N ALA A 65 6.96 1.10 -1.93
CA ALA A 65 5.72 1.44 -2.63
C ALA A 65 5.11 0.21 -3.32
N PHE A 66 3.78 0.13 -3.28
CA PHE A 66 2.99 -0.82 -4.05
C PHE A 66 2.40 -0.09 -5.26
N GLU A 67 2.72 -0.58 -6.46
CA GLU A 67 2.11 -0.07 -7.68
C GLU A 67 0.67 -0.59 -7.83
N VAL A 68 -0.26 0.30 -8.15
CA VAL A 68 -1.69 0.01 -8.28
C VAL A 68 -2.23 0.55 -9.60
N LYS A 69 -3.37 0.01 -10.03
CA LYS A 69 -3.92 0.28 -11.37
C LYS A 69 -4.87 1.48 -11.43
N SER A 70 -5.24 2.07 -10.29
CA SER A 70 -6.16 3.20 -10.27
C SER A 70 -5.97 4.11 -9.06
N ASN A 71 -6.42 5.36 -9.17
CA ASN A 71 -6.38 6.33 -8.07
C ASN A 71 -7.32 5.91 -6.93
N GLU A 72 -8.44 5.28 -7.26
CA GLU A 72 -9.40 4.78 -6.29
C GLU A 72 -8.75 3.74 -5.37
N ALA A 73 -7.87 2.87 -5.90
CA ALA A 73 -7.12 1.92 -5.09
C ALA A 73 -6.14 2.62 -4.13
N VAL A 74 -5.56 3.75 -4.52
CA VAL A 74 -4.72 4.60 -3.65
C VAL A 74 -5.56 5.23 -2.53
N ASP A 75 -6.74 5.76 -2.88
CA ASP A 75 -7.65 6.37 -1.92
C ASP A 75 -8.17 5.35 -0.88
N GLU A 76 -8.56 4.16 -1.34
CA GLU A 76 -9.01 3.06 -0.49
C GLU A 76 -7.88 2.53 0.39
N PHE A 77 -6.67 2.33 -0.16
CA PHE A 77 -5.48 1.98 0.62
C PHE A 77 -5.25 2.96 1.77
N TYR A 78 -5.25 4.26 1.46
CA TYR A 78 -5.03 5.29 2.46
C TYR A 78 -6.09 5.26 3.56
N LYS A 79 -7.36 5.20 3.17
CA LYS A 79 -8.48 5.14 4.11
C LYS A 79 -8.37 3.94 5.05
N GLU A 80 -8.21 2.73 4.50
CA GLU A 80 -8.14 1.50 5.29
C GLU A 80 -6.91 1.48 6.20
N ALA A 81 -5.77 2.00 5.74
CA ALA A 81 -4.55 2.08 6.54
C ALA A 81 -4.72 3.04 7.73
N ILE A 82 -5.28 4.24 7.52
CA ILE A 82 -5.54 5.22 8.60
C ILE A 82 -6.54 4.65 9.62
N GLU A 83 -7.64 4.05 9.17
CA GLU A 83 -8.66 3.45 10.05
C GLU A 83 -8.11 2.29 10.90
N ASN A 84 -7.01 1.66 10.47
CA ASN A 84 -6.37 0.53 11.15
C ASN A 84 -5.04 0.88 11.84
N GLY A 85 -4.82 2.16 12.14
CA GLY A 85 -3.72 2.61 13.01
C GLY A 85 -2.46 3.06 12.28
N GLY A 86 -2.52 3.22 10.95
CA GLY A 86 -1.53 3.96 10.20
C GLY A 86 -1.54 5.45 10.55
N VAL A 87 -0.40 6.09 10.41
CA VAL A 87 -0.25 7.54 10.59
C VAL A 87 -0.10 8.20 9.22
N ASP A 88 -0.82 9.30 9.01
CA ASP A 88 -0.70 10.09 7.78
C ASP A 88 0.75 10.57 7.59
N ASN A 89 1.27 10.36 6.39
CA ASN A 89 2.57 10.86 5.94
C ASN A 89 2.46 11.51 4.55
N GLY A 90 1.23 11.77 4.08
CA GLY A 90 0.92 12.34 2.77
C GLY A 90 -0.39 11.79 2.22
N ALA A 91 -1.49 12.51 2.45
CA ALA A 91 -2.82 12.19 1.92
C ALA A 91 -2.85 11.96 0.40
N PRO A 92 -3.81 11.17 -0.12
CA PRO A 92 -3.90 10.85 -1.55
C PRO A 92 -3.88 12.11 -2.43
N GLY A 93 -3.09 12.06 -3.50
CA GLY A 93 -3.04 13.15 -4.46
C GLY A 93 -1.89 13.05 -5.45
N TYR A 94 -1.93 13.93 -6.45
CA TYR A 94 -0.86 14.04 -7.44
C TYR A 94 0.44 14.61 -6.82
N ARG A 95 1.57 13.97 -7.14
CA ARG A 95 2.93 14.39 -6.79
C ARG A 95 3.62 14.99 -8.01
N LYS A 96 3.23 16.23 -8.33
CA LYS A 96 3.69 16.95 -9.53
C LYS A 96 5.21 17.09 -9.63
N ASP A 97 5.88 17.16 -8.49
CA ASP A 97 7.33 17.28 -8.43
C ASP A 97 8.05 15.98 -8.83
N TYR A 98 7.33 14.86 -8.95
CA TYR A 98 7.88 13.59 -9.42
C TYR A 98 7.63 13.43 -10.92
N HIS A 99 6.36 13.36 -11.32
CA HIS A 99 5.90 13.52 -12.71
C HIS A 99 4.37 13.70 -12.75
N GLU A 100 3.83 14.12 -13.90
CA GLU A 100 2.42 14.54 -14.06
C GLU A 100 1.39 13.47 -13.65
N ASN A 101 1.69 12.20 -13.96
CA ASN A 101 0.77 11.08 -13.72
C ASN A 101 1.02 10.34 -12.38
N TYR A 102 1.76 10.93 -11.43
CA TYR A 102 2.12 10.26 -10.17
C TYR A 102 1.04 10.52 -9.12
N TYR A 103 0.04 9.66 -9.01
CA TYR A 103 -0.97 9.75 -7.95
C TYR A 103 -0.62 8.78 -6.82
N ALA A 104 -0.47 9.27 -5.59
CA ALA A 104 0.00 8.44 -4.49
C ALA A 104 -0.51 8.88 -3.12
N ALA A 105 -0.43 7.96 -2.16
CA ALA A 105 -0.66 8.20 -0.75
C ALA A 105 0.43 7.55 0.10
N PHE A 106 0.80 8.19 1.20
CA PHE A 106 1.91 7.80 2.07
C PHE A 106 1.43 7.60 3.50
N ILE A 107 1.78 6.47 4.09
CA ILE A 107 1.43 6.09 5.46
C ILE A 107 2.68 5.67 6.21
N ILE A 108 2.75 6.01 7.50
CA ILE A 108 3.67 5.36 8.44
C ILE A 108 2.93 4.22 9.12
N ASP A 109 3.44 3.00 8.98
CA ASP A 109 2.86 1.80 9.58
C ASP A 109 3.11 1.72 11.11
N PRO A 110 2.54 0.72 11.82
CA PRO A 110 2.69 0.58 13.27
C PRO A 110 4.13 0.37 13.77
N ASP A 111 5.07 0.02 12.90
CA ASP A 111 6.48 -0.22 13.20
C ASP A 111 7.41 0.87 12.64
N GLY A 112 6.85 1.90 11.98
CA GLY A 112 7.55 3.08 11.48
C GLY A 112 7.90 3.04 10.00
N TYR A 113 7.55 1.98 9.27
CA TYR A 113 7.80 1.86 7.83
C TYR A 113 6.99 2.90 7.06
N ARG A 114 7.61 3.55 6.07
CA ARG A 114 6.95 4.53 5.20
C ARG A 114 6.42 3.80 3.97
N ILE A 115 5.16 3.42 4.01
CA ILE A 115 4.53 2.66 2.93
C ILE A 115 3.79 3.60 1.99
N GLU A 116 3.73 3.22 0.72
CA GLU A 116 3.07 3.98 -0.33
C GLU A 116 2.21 3.06 -1.21
N ALA A 117 1.07 3.58 -1.65
CA ALA A 117 0.39 3.09 -2.84
C ALA A 117 0.52 4.16 -3.93
N VAL A 118 0.93 3.74 -5.13
CA VAL A 118 1.20 4.64 -6.26
C VAL A 118 0.52 4.15 -7.53
N CYS A 119 -0.12 5.07 -8.25
CA CYS A 119 -0.70 4.83 -9.56
C CYS A 119 -0.06 5.74 -10.62
N HIS A 120 0.47 5.12 -11.69
CA HIS A 120 0.99 5.80 -12.88
C HIS A 120 -0.05 5.76 -14.02
N ASN A 121 -1.27 6.23 -13.75
CA ASN A 121 -2.47 6.01 -14.58
C ASN A 121 -2.46 6.64 -16.00
N GLY A 122 -1.37 7.28 -16.43
CA GLY A 122 -1.28 7.96 -17.72
C GLY A 122 -2.23 9.16 -17.88
N GLN A 123 -2.94 9.57 -16.82
CA GLN A 123 -3.87 10.69 -16.85
C GLN A 123 -3.15 11.96 -16.40
N GLU A 124 -3.00 12.89 -17.35
CA GLU A 124 -2.43 14.21 -17.09
C GLU A 124 -3.18 14.92 -15.97
N HIS A 125 -2.43 15.71 -15.21
CA HIS A 125 -2.94 16.49 -14.12
C HIS A 125 -4.06 17.47 -14.57
N GLY A 126 -5.28 17.31 -14.07
CA GLY A 126 -6.37 18.28 -14.24
C GLY A 126 -7.68 17.76 -14.83
N LEU A 127 -7.74 16.49 -15.23
CA LEU A 127 -9.00 15.84 -15.59
C LEU A 127 -9.62 15.18 -14.36
N ASP A 128 -10.07 16.02 -13.42
CA ASP A 128 -11.02 15.57 -12.40
C ASP A 128 -12.27 15.04 -13.13
N ARG A 129 -12.50 13.72 -13.05
CA ARG A 129 -13.62 13.06 -13.77
C ARG A 129 -15.00 13.52 -13.30
N ASN A 130 -15.06 14.38 -12.27
CA ASN A 130 -16.30 14.83 -11.66
C ASN A 130 -16.82 16.20 -12.12
N PHE A 131 -16.21 16.87 -13.11
CA PHE A 131 -16.66 18.21 -13.54
C PHE A 131 -17.41 18.31 -14.89
N LEU A 132 -17.69 17.20 -15.61
CA LEU A 132 -18.29 17.26 -16.96
C LEU A 132 -19.64 16.58 -17.15
N THR A 133 -20.42 16.34 -16.10
CA THR A 133 -21.82 15.92 -16.23
C THR A 133 -22.77 16.85 -15.48
N GLU A 134 -22.80 18.12 -15.87
CA GLU A 134 -23.96 18.99 -15.62
C GLU A 134 -23.93 20.25 -16.50
N ILE A 135 -24.08 20.06 -17.81
CA ILE A 135 -24.68 21.09 -18.67
C ILE A 135 -25.68 20.39 -19.59
N LYS A 136 -26.96 20.50 -19.23
CA LYS A 136 -28.09 20.41 -20.15
C LYS A 136 -28.47 21.81 -20.59
#